data_AF-W0RLB0-F1
#
_entry.id   AF-W0RLB0-F1
#
_cell.length_a   1.000
_cell.length_b   1.000
_cell.length_c   1.000
_cell.angle_alpha   90.00
_cell.angle_beta   90.00
_cell.angle_gamma   90.00
#
_symmetry.space_group_name_H-M   'P 1'
#
loop_
_entity.id
_entity.type
_entity.pdbx_description
1 polymer ?
#
loop_
_entity_poly.entity_id
_entity_poly.type
_entity_poly.pdbx_seq_one_letter_code
_entity_poly.pdbx_strand_id
1 'polypeptide(L)'
;MSPFFGRGKKKSRVAFRDGEGVEWGVEVRWPSATNVMVVFHHPSLLARNRYAWWVSDGPQALDVTARLKADDVLAALTEADLRALFRKSMPISSQIPRFEPA
;
A
#
# COMPACT_ATOMS: atom_id res chain seq x y z
N MET A 1 2.20 37.78 5.80
CA MET A 1 2.46 36.66 6.73
C MET A 1 1.24 35.76 6.67
N SER A 2 1.28 34.71 5.83
CA SER A 2 0.13 33.84 5.57
C SER A 2 0.53 32.41 5.91
N PRO A 3 -0.12 31.73 6.88
CA PRO A 3 0.17 30.33 7.12
C PRO A 3 -0.55 29.49 6.06
N PHE A 4 0.22 28.94 5.12
CA PHE A 4 -0.22 27.83 4.28
C PHE A 4 -0.35 26.58 5.16
N PHE A 5 -1.52 26.38 5.78
CA PHE A 5 -1.89 25.07 6.30
C PHE A 5 -2.19 24.15 5.12
N GLY A 6 -1.16 23.43 4.67
CA GLY A 6 -1.32 22.29 3.79
C GLY A 6 -2.23 21.28 4.49
N ARG A 7 -3.48 21.19 4.04
CA ARG A 7 -4.45 20.20 4.49
C ARG A 7 -3.90 18.82 4.13
N GLY A 8 -3.25 18.16 5.08
CA GLY A 8 -2.71 16.81 4.88
C GLY A 8 -3.85 15.91 4.41
N LYS A 9 -3.74 15.38 3.17
CA LYS A 9 -4.69 14.39 2.67
C LYS A 9 -4.75 13.26 3.70
N LYS A 10 -5.95 13.00 4.25
CA LYS A 10 -6.21 11.81 5.06
C LYS A 10 -5.85 10.62 4.17
N LYS A 11 -4.89 9.80 4.61
CA LYS A 11 -4.54 8.57 3.90
C LYS A 11 -5.74 7.64 3.96
N SER A 12 -6.30 7.28 2.82
CA SER A 12 -7.36 6.29 2.75
C SER A 12 -6.82 4.96 3.28
N ARG A 13 -7.57 4.37 4.21
CA ARG A 13 -7.27 3.05 4.77
C ARG A 13 -8.55 2.23 4.83
N VAL A 14 -8.47 0.97 4.42
CA VAL A 14 -9.57 -0.01 4.55
C VAL A 14 -9.13 -1.13 5.47
N ALA A 15 -10.09 -1.75 6.17
CA ALA A 15 -9.81 -2.92 7.00
C ALA A 15 -9.80 -4.18 6.11
N PHE A 16 -8.88 -5.11 6.40
CA PHE A 16 -8.78 -6.41 5.75
C PHE A 16 -8.57 -7.48 6.82
N ARG A 17 -9.40 -8.53 6.81
CA ARG A 17 -9.26 -9.65 7.74
C ARG A 17 -8.55 -10.80 7.04
N ASP A 18 -7.45 -11.27 7.62
CA ASP A 18 -6.71 -12.40 7.06
C ASP A 18 -7.41 -13.75 7.36
N GLY A 19 -6.80 -14.85 6.90
CA GLY A 19 -7.32 -16.20 7.11
C GLY A 19 -7.24 -16.69 8.56
N GLU A 20 -6.46 -16.02 9.40
CA GLU A 20 -6.30 -16.34 10.84
C GLU A 20 -7.21 -15.47 11.71
N GLY A 21 -7.88 -14.48 11.11
CA GLY A 21 -8.82 -13.59 11.76
C GLY A 21 -8.22 -12.30 12.31
N VAL A 22 -6.98 -11.97 11.98
CA VAL A 22 -6.34 -10.70 12.33
C VAL A 22 -6.86 -9.59 11.41
N GLU A 23 -7.23 -8.45 11.99
CA GLU A 23 -7.67 -7.27 11.23
C GLU A 23 -6.49 -6.35 10.91
N TRP A 24 -6.15 -6.29 9.63
CA TRP A 24 -5.08 -5.46 9.07
C TRP A 24 -5.63 -4.15 8.51
N GLY A 25 -4.89 -3.05 8.65
CA GLY A 25 -5.18 -1.81 7.93
C GLY A 25 -4.47 -1.80 6.57
N VAL A 26 -5.19 -1.57 5.48
CA VAL A 26 -4.62 -1.52 4.12
C VAL A 26 -4.44 -0.07 3.69
N GLU A 27 -3.24 0.29 3.23
CA GLU A 27 -2.89 1.61 2.68
C GLU A 27 -2.26 1.42 1.29
N VAL A 28 -2.67 2.24 0.31
CA VAL A 28 -2.01 2.30 -1.00
C VAL A 28 -0.96 3.40 -0.99
N ARG A 29 0.26 3.06 -1.41
CA ARG A 29 1.42 3.95 -1.49
C ARG A 29 2.05 3.93 -2.86
N TRP A 30 2.78 5.01 -3.13
CA TRP A 30 3.64 5.17 -4.31
C TRP A 30 2.94 4.81 -5.62
N PRO A 31 1.78 5.43 -5.92
CA PRO A 31 1.12 5.16 -7.17
C PRO A 31 1.96 5.68 -8.34
N SER A 32 2.27 4.79 -9.27
CA SER A 32 2.79 5.12 -10.58
C SER A 32 1.67 4.99 -11.63
N ALA A 33 2.03 5.01 -12.92
CA ALA A 33 1.06 4.79 -13.98
C ALA A 33 0.57 3.34 -14.03
N THR A 34 1.42 2.37 -13.68
CA THR A 34 1.17 0.95 -13.91
C THR A 34 1.21 0.10 -12.65
N ASN A 35 1.77 0.63 -11.56
CA ASN A 35 1.90 -0.10 -10.30
C ASN A 35 1.66 0.78 -9.08
N VAL A 36 1.32 0.11 -7.98
CA VAL A 36 1.16 0.70 -6.67
C VAL A 36 1.67 -0.27 -5.62
N MET A 37 2.16 0.26 -4.50
CA MET A 37 2.51 -0.53 -3.34
C MET A 37 1.30 -0.60 -2.41
N VAL A 38 0.81 -1.81 -2.16
CA VAL A 38 -0.22 -2.08 -1.16
C VAL A 38 0.47 -2.45 0.15
N VAL A 39 0.22 -1.69 1.20
CA VAL A 39 0.80 -1.90 2.54
C VAL A 39 -0.29 -2.42 3.48
N PHE A 40 0.00 -3.55 4.12
CA PHE A 40 -0.81 -4.14 5.18
C PHE A 40 -0.20 -3.79 6.55
N HIS A 41 -0.94 -3.06 7.35
CA HIS A 41 -0.58 -2.64 8.70
C HIS A 41 -1.12 -3.63 9.72
N HIS A 42 -0.21 -4.22 10.51
CA HIS A 42 -0.61 -5.11 11.58
C HIS A 42 -1.21 -4.29 12.75
N PRO A 43 -2.26 -4.77 13.44
CA PRO A 43 -2.90 -4.02 14.54
C PRO A 43 -1.98 -3.87 15.75
N SER A 44 -1.13 -4.86 16.03
CA SER A 44 -0.05 -4.77 17.01
C SER A 44 1.19 -4.09 16.43
N LEU A 45 1.77 -3.16 17.20
CA LEU A 45 3.03 -2.48 16.90
C LEU A 45 4.26 -3.39 16.98
N LEU A 46 4.12 -4.57 17.60
CA LEU A 46 5.22 -5.54 17.77
C LEU A 46 5.43 -6.42 16.54
N ALA A 47 4.41 -6.56 15.71
CA ALA A 47 4.47 -7.36 14.51
C ALA A 47 4.76 -6.50 13.28
N ARG A 48 5.35 -7.12 12.26
CA ARG A 48 5.82 -6.41 11.06
C ARG A 48 4.64 -6.13 10.13
N ASN A 49 4.58 -4.90 9.64
CA ASN A 49 3.77 -4.56 8.48
C ASN A 49 4.25 -5.36 7.27
N ARG A 50 3.36 -5.56 6.30
CA ARG A 50 3.66 -6.28 5.06
C ARG A 50 3.37 -5.40 3.86
N TYR A 51 4.01 -5.68 2.73
CA TYR A 51 3.72 -4.98 1.48
C TYR A 51 3.66 -5.95 0.30
N ALA A 52 2.85 -5.60 -0.69
CA ALA A 52 2.79 -6.28 -1.97
C ALA A 52 2.69 -5.24 -3.09
N TRP A 53 3.27 -5.55 -4.24
CA TRP A 53 3.05 -4.75 -5.44
C TRP A 53 1.78 -5.22 -6.15
N TRP A 54 0.88 -4.27 -6.41
CA TRP A 54 -0.23 -4.45 -7.34
C TRP A 54 0.14 -3.77 -8.65
N VAL A 55 -0.04 -4.50 -9.75
CA VAL A 55 0.25 -4.06 -11.10
C VAL A 55 -1.06 -4.10 -11.86
N SER A 56 -1.38 -3.01 -12.56
CA SER A 56 -2.57 -2.96 -13.40
C SER A 56 -2.30 -3.70 -14.71
N ASP A 57 -3.10 -4.74 -15.00
CA ASP A 57 -3.04 -5.48 -16.27
C ASP A 57 -4.11 -5.01 -17.28
N GLY A 58 -4.82 -3.91 -17.00
CA GLY A 58 -5.90 -3.39 -17.86
C GLY A 58 -5.40 -2.52 -19.03
N PRO A 59 -6.26 -2.19 -20.02
CA PRO A 59 -5.90 -1.32 -21.16
C PRO A 59 -5.37 0.06 -20.74
N GLN A 60 -5.70 0.52 -19.52
CA GLN A 60 -5.15 1.76 -18.96
C GLN A 60 -3.65 1.66 -18.61
N ALA A 61 -3.07 0.46 -18.55
CA ALA A 61 -1.62 0.26 -18.41
C ALA A 61 -0.83 0.76 -19.63
N LEU A 62 -1.51 1.04 -20.75
CA LEU A 62 -0.93 1.63 -21.95
C LEU A 62 -0.77 3.16 -21.86
N ASP A 63 -1.41 3.81 -20.88
CA ASP A 63 -1.30 5.25 -20.67
C ASP A 63 -0.36 5.57 -19.49
N VAL A 64 0.93 5.69 -19.80
CA VAL A 64 2.00 6.09 -18.87
C VAL A 64 1.84 7.51 -18.31
N THR A 65 0.94 8.33 -18.86
CA THR A 65 0.67 9.69 -18.37
C THR A 65 -0.45 9.73 -17.34
N ALA A 66 -1.33 8.72 -17.32
CA ALA A 66 -2.37 8.56 -16.31
C ALA A 66 -1.74 8.07 -14.99
N ARG A 67 -1.76 8.91 -13.96
CA ARG A 67 -1.36 8.47 -12.61
C ARG A 67 -2.52 7.74 -11.95
N LEU A 68 -2.27 6.52 -11.47
CA LEU A 68 -3.20 5.83 -10.59
C LEU A 68 -3.46 6.72 -9.36
N LYS A 69 -4.72 6.86 -8.95
CA LYS A 69 -5.04 7.50 -7.68
C LYS A 69 -5.15 6.42 -6.62
N ALA A 70 -4.49 6.63 -5.49
CA ALA A 70 -4.48 5.66 -4.39
C ALA A 70 -5.90 5.30 -3.91
N ASP A 71 -6.81 6.28 -3.87
CA ASP A 71 -8.20 6.07 -3.45
C ASP A 71 -8.98 5.21 -4.46
N ASP A 72 -8.81 5.46 -5.76
CA ASP A 72 -9.50 4.71 -6.82
C ASP A 72 -9.00 3.25 -6.85
N VAL A 73 -7.69 3.05 -6.68
CA VAL A 73 -7.09 1.71 -6.55
C VAL A 73 -7.64 1.01 -5.33
N LEU A 74 -7.66 1.66 -4.17
CA LEU A 74 -8.14 1.05 -2.93
C LEU A 74 -9.62 0.67 -3.01
N ALA A 75 -10.44 1.47 -3.72
CA ALA A 75 -11.85 1.17 -3.99
C ALA A 75 -12.04 0.03 -5.00
N ALA A 76 -11.10 -0.16 -5.94
CA ALA A 76 -11.14 -1.22 -6.94
C ALA A 76 -10.65 -2.58 -6.43
N LEU A 77 -9.80 -2.60 -5.40
CA LEU A 77 -9.28 -3.84 -4.81
C LEU A 77 -10.40 -4.61 -4.11
N THR A 78 -10.75 -5.78 -4.65
CA THR A 78 -11.70 -6.68 -4.02
C THR A 78 -11.07 -7.42 -2.85
N GLU A 79 -11.89 -8.04 -2.01
CA GLU A 79 -11.41 -8.89 -0.93
C GLU A 79 -10.56 -10.06 -1.45
N ALA A 80 -10.90 -10.63 -2.62
CA ALA A 80 -10.13 -11.67 -3.26
C ALA A 80 -8.74 -11.18 -3.68
N ASP A 81 -8.67 -9.96 -4.24
CA ASP A 81 -7.40 -9.32 -4.60
C ASP A 81 -6.54 -9.07 -3.36
N LEU A 82 -7.15 -8.56 -2.28
CA LEU A 82 -6.46 -8.33 -1.01
C LEU A 82 -5.93 -9.64 -0.42
N ARG A 83 -6.69 -10.74 -0.46
CA ARG A 83 -6.20 -12.07 -0.04
C ARG A 83 -5.03 -12.54 -0.91
N ALA A 84 -5.13 -12.40 -2.23
CA ALA A 84 -4.07 -12.78 -3.15
C ALA A 84 -2.79 -11.96 -2.92
N LEU A 85 -2.93 -10.64 -2.76
CA LEU A 85 -1.86 -9.70 -2.42
C LEU A 85 -1.24 -10.03 -1.07
N PHE A 86 -2.05 -10.32 -0.06
CA PHE A 86 -1.58 -10.66 1.27
C PHE A 86 -0.76 -11.96 1.27
N ARG A 87 -1.21 -12.99 0.56
CA ARG A 87 -0.46 -14.26 0.42
C ARG A 87 0.93 -14.08 -0.20
N LYS A 88 1.08 -13.16 -1.17
CA LYS A 88 2.38 -12.85 -1.81
C LYS A 88 3.14 -11.69 -1.15
N SER A 89 2.61 -11.12 -0.07
CA SER A 89 3.19 -9.94 0.56
C SER A 89 4.47 -10.28 1.30
N MET A 90 5.42 -9.35 1.33
CA MET A 90 6.69 -9.46 2.03
C MET A 90 6.68 -8.61 3.31
N PRO A 91 7.36 -9.02 4.38
CA PRO A 91 7.50 -8.18 5.57
C PRO A 91 8.27 -6.90 5.23
N ILE A 92 7.77 -5.75 5.69
CA ILE A 92 8.52 -4.50 5.66
C ILE A 92 9.60 -4.61 6.74
N SER A 93 10.86 -4.72 6.31
CA SER A 93 12.00 -4.65 7.23
C SER A 93 12.09 -3.23 7.82
N SER A 94 12.20 -3.14 9.15
CA SER A 94 12.54 -1.90 9.84
C SER A 94 14.05 -1.69 10.00
N GLN A 95 14.87 -2.67 9.60
CA GLN A 95 16.32 -2.54 9.68
C GLN A 95 16.84 -1.80 8.45
N ILE A 96 17.26 -0.56 8.65
CA ILE A 96 18.15 0.14 7.73
C ILE A 96 19.45 -0.68 7.69
N PRO A 97 19.92 -1.16 6.53
CA PRO A 97 21.23 -1.77 6.43
C PRO A 97 22.27 -0.76 6.93
N ARG A 98 22.98 -1.09 8.02
CA ARG A 98 24.14 -0.32 8.43
C ARG A 98 25.22 -0.63 7.40
N PHE A 99 25.41 0.27 6.44
CA PHE A 99 26.62 0.26 5.62
C PHE A 99 27.75 0.76 6.51
N GLU A 100 28.64 -0.14 6.93
CA GLU A 100 29.92 0.27 7.51
C GLU A 100 30.82 0.74 6.37
N PRO A 101 31.46 1.93 6.47
CA PRO A 101 32.47 2.33 5.51
C PRO A 101 33.65 1.35 5.57
N ALA A 102 34.15 0.96 4.39
CA ALA A 102 35.30 0.10 4.22
C ALA A 102 36.60 0.72 4.74
#